data_AF-A0A957EW54-F1
#
_entry.id   AF-A0A957EW54-F1
#
_cell.length_a   1.000
_cell.length_b   1.000
_cell.length_c   1.000
_cell.angle_alpha   90.00
_cell.angle_beta   90.00
_cell.angle_gamma   90.00
#
_symmetry.space_group_name_H-M   'P 1'
#
loop_
_entity.id
_entity.type
_entity.pdbx_description
1 polymer ?
#
loop_
_entity_poly.entity_id
_entity_poly.type
_entity_poly.pdbx_seq_one_letter_code
_entity_poly.pdbx_strand_id
1 'polypeptide(L)'
;MSKQRLQLSKQTQEKFNRVRRLEELQNMDPIEFEQFSGYLLAQQGYQVWTTVASGDEGIDLFLQQGTKTAVVQCKRYSGTVGQPVVRDLYGAMIHAEANEAMLVTTGVISQPAETWAKGKPIRLIDGHELMSWMRRQRRDVPALAAPRPPINWKPLALLGLVIVCFGIIGWAGWLAWQTLSSRTGGQLPVLPTPITTPIAAATTAPEATETAVPELAPTATLPSPLNSPIEVARVSRPPIVDGDLNEWAGFTTITTPYITEQESTWDGSMDVDADWRLGWDDENLYFGIHIKDDVHVQTKEAKFGYLGDSLELQFDTDLRGDFAPRVNRDDFQYILSPGNFVDIPPGVFRFQGDDQGLLSDALGSRARAMAIKVSDGYQIEAIIPWSDMGITPQPGLTIGAALSTNDNDTPGTAKQELMLSHVSTRLWRDPTSWGTLTLK
;
A
#
# COMPACT_ATOMS: atom_id res chain seq x y z
N MET A 1 -10.09 13.01 -18.47
CA MET A 1 -8.67 12.55 -18.46
C MET A 1 -7.98 13.06 -19.71
N SER A 2 -6.72 13.51 -19.61
CA SER A 2 -5.87 13.82 -20.78
C SER A 2 -5.00 12.61 -21.09
N LYS A 3 -5.01 12.13 -22.34
CA LYS A 3 -4.30 10.91 -22.76
C LYS A 3 -3.27 11.25 -23.83
N GLN A 4 -2.00 10.91 -23.60
CA GLN A 4 -0.93 11.14 -24.57
C GLN A 4 -0.54 9.82 -25.23
N ARG A 5 -0.32 9.81 -26.55
CA ARG A 5 0.10 8.58 -27.26
C ARG A 5 1.51 8.21 -26.80
N LEU A 6 1.73 6.94 -26.44
CA LEU A 6 3.04 6.47 -26.00
C LEU A 6 4.09 6.68 -27.12
N GLN A 7 5.09 7.51 -26.86
CA GLN A 7 6.20 7.81 -27.77
C GLN A 7 7.52 7.50 -27.07
N LEU A 8 8.20 6.44 -27.51
CA LEU A 8 9.47 5.99 -26.94
C LEU A 8 10.62 6.36 -27.87
N SER A 9 11.70 6.90 -27.31
CA SER A 9 12.91 7.20 -28.08
C SER A 9 13.54 5.93 -28.65
N LYS A 10 14.33 6.03 -29.72
CA LYS A 10 15.07 4.87 -30.26
C LYS A 10 15.96 4.22 -29.20
N GLN A 11 16.64 5.02 -28.38
CA GLN A 11 17.48 4.54 -27.29
C GLN A 11 16.68 3.79 -26.21
N THR A 12 15.45 4.25 -25.89
CA THR A 12 14.54 3.56 -24.97
C THR A 12 14.06 2.24 -25.55
N GLN A 13 13.68 2.22 -26.83
CA GLN A 13 13.31 0.98 -27.53
C GLN A 13 14.49 0.01 -27.61
N GLU A 14 15.72 0.49 -27.82
CA GLU A 14 16.93 -0.34 -27.80
C GLU A 14 17.25 -0.87 -26.40
N LYS A 15 17.05 -0.08 -25.34
CA LYS A 15 17.13 -0.54 -23.94
C LYS A 15 16.12 -1.66 -23.69
N PHE A 16 14.85 -1.46 -24.04
CA PHE A 16 13.78 -2.46 -23.86
C PHE A 16 14.03 -3.74 -24.68
N ASN A 17 14.52 -3.61 -25.93
CA ASN A 17 14.92 -4.75 -26.75
C ASN A 17 16.15 -5.52 -26.19
N ARG A 18 16.90 -4.94 -25.25
CA ARG A 18 18.05 -5.60 -24.60
C ARG A 18 17.69 -6.37 -23.33
N VAL A 19 16.51 -6.16 -22.73
CA VAL A 19 16.11 -6.78 -21.45
C VAL A 19 16.02 -8.30 -21.55
N ARG A 20 16.59 -9.07 -20.59
CA ARG A 20 16.67 -10.55 -20.69
C ARG A 20 16.01 -11.34 -19.57
N ARG A 21 15.95 -10.81 -18.34
CA ARG A 21 15.46 -11.52 -17.13
C ARG A 21 14.30 -10.79 -16.45
N LEU A 22 13.67 -11.44 -15.47
CA LEU A 22 12.55 -10.85 -14.72
C LEU A 22 13.05 -9.84 -13.69
N GLU A 23 14.21 -10.12 -13.08
CA GLU A 23 14.92 -9.21 -12.17
C GLU A 23 15.23 -7.87 -12.84
N GLU A 24 15.52 -7.86 -14.15
CA GLU A 24 15.73 -6.61 -14.92
C GLU A 24 14.47 -5.75 -15.02
N LEU A 25 13.27 -6.36 -14.97
CA LEU A 25 11.98 -5.64 -14.95
C LEU A 25 11.64 -5.14 -13.55
N GLN A 26 11.91 -5.96 -12.52
CA GLN A 26 11.72 -5.59 -11.12
C GLN A 26 12.63 -4.42 -10.70
N ASN A 27 13.83 -4.32 -11.29
CA ASN A 27 14.79 -3.23 -11.07
C ASN A 27 14.58 -1.98 -11.96
N MET A 28 13.56 -1.94 -12.83
CA MET A 28 13.19 -0.69 -13.52
C MET A 28 12.50 0.29 -12.58
N ASP A 29 12.53 1.57 -12.91
CA ASP A 29 11.61 2.56 -12.32
C ASP A 29 10.14 2.16 -12.63
N PRO A 30 9.15 2.43 -11.76
CA PRO A 30 7.74 2.11 -12.04
C PRO A 30 7.21 2.68 -13.36
N ILE A 31 7.54 3.94 -13.68
CA ILE A 31 7.12 4.61 -14.92
C ILE A 31 7.86 4.00 -16.12
N GLU A 32 9.11 3.56 -15.93
CA GLU A 32 9.82 2.79 -16.95
C GLU A 32 9.19 1.40 -17.18
N PHE A 33 8.67 0.75 -16.14
CA PHE A 33 7.94 -0.53 -16.26
C PHE A 33 6.57 -0.37 -16.95
N GLU A 34 5.84 0.71 -16.70
CA GLU A 34 4.63 1.09 -17.45
C GLU A 34 4.97 1.29 -18.94
N GLN A 35 6.02 2.06 -19.23
CA GLN A 35 6.51 2.27 -20.60
C GLN A 35 6.98 0.98 -21.29
N PHE A 36 7.62 0.07 -20.56
CA PHE A 36 8.02 -1.24 -21.06
C PHE A 36 6.81 -2.15 -21.34
N SER A 37 5.82 -2.16 -20.44
CA SER A 37 4.57 -2.89 -20.61
C SER A 37 3.80 -2.38 -21.84
N GLY A 38 3.69 -1.05 -21.98
CA GLY A 38 3.13 -0.40 -23.15
C GLY A 38 3.91 -0.67 -24.43
N TYR A 39 5.24 -0.79 -24.37
CA TYR A 39 6.06 -1.22 -25.51
C TYR A 39 5.73 -2.65 -25.95
N LEU A 40 5.66 -3.62 -25.03
CA LEU A 40 5.33 -5.01 -25.38
C LEU A 40 3.90 -5.16 -25.92
N LEU A 41 2.95 -4.34 -25.45
CA LEU A 41 1.58 -4.28 -25.96
C LEU A 41 1.53 -3.62 -27.35
N ALA A 42 2.30 -2.56 -27.61
CA ALA A 42 2.42 -1.98 -28.94
C ALA A 42 2.97 -2.98 -29.97
N GLN A 43 3.94 -3.82 -29.59
CA GLN A 43 4.44 -4.92 -30.44
C GLN A 43 3.38 -6.03 -30.68
N GLN A 44 2.35 -6.14 -29.85
CA GLN A 44 1.18 -7.02 -30.08
C GLN A 44 0.10 -6.36 -30.96
N GLY A 45 0.36 -5.19 -31.56
CA GLY A 45 -0.55 -4.51 -32.46
C GLY A 45 -1.65 -3.69 -31.77
N TYR A 46 -1.45 -3.31 -30.51
CA TYR A 46 -2.31 -2.32 -29.84
C TYR A 46 -1.81 -0.91 -30.11
N GLN A 47 -2.73 0.05 -30.28
CA GLN A 47 -2.40 1.47 -30.10
C GLN A 47 -2.41 1.77 -28.60
N VAL A 48 -1.43 2.53 -28.12
CA VAL A 48 -1.17 2.72 -26.68
C VAL A 48 -1.08 4.20 -26.33
N TRP A 49 -1.75 4.60 -25.25
CA TRP A 49 -1.69 5.93 -24.65
C TRP A 49 -1.39 5.82 -23.16
N THR A 50 -0.60 6.75 -22.63
CA THR A 50 -0.36 6.93 -21.19
C THR A 50 -1.29 8.00 -20.62
N THR A 51 -1.52 7.92 -19.31
CA THR A 51 -2.02 9.05 -18.52
C THR A 51 -0.88 10.07 -18.27
N VAL A 52 -1.21 11.20 -17.63
CA VAL A 52 -0.25 12.29 -17.31
C VAL A 52 -0.47 12.85 -15.90
N ALA A 53 -1.29 12.18 -15.09
CA ALA A 53 -1.66 12.61 -13.75
C ALA A 53 -1.68 11.41 -12.79
N SER A 54 -1.22 11.62 -11.57
CA SER A 54 -1.31 10.67 -10.48
C SER A 54 -2.67 10.80 -9.77
N GLY A 55 -3.75 10.41 -10.45
CA GLY A 55 -5.11 10.42 -9.89
C GLY A 55 -6.11 9.51 -10.60
N ASP A 56 -5.66 8.73 -11.58
CA ASP A 56 -6.50 8.12 -12.61
C ASP A 56 -7.00 6.72 -12.21
N GLU A 57 -7.49 6.57 -10.97
CA GLU A 57 -8.05 5.33 -10.37
C GLU A 57 -7.13 4.09 -10.44
N GLY A 58 -5.84 4.29 -10.72
CA GLY A 58 -4.86 3.23 -10.95
C GLY A 58 -4.83 2.67 -12.37
N ILE A 59 -5.31 3.41 -13.38
CA ILE A 59 -5.09 3.10 -14.80
C ILE A 59 -3.84 3.81 -15.30
N ASP A 60 -2.86 3.04 -15.76
CA ASP A 60 -1.56 3.56 -16.20
C ASP A 60 -1.50 3.69 -17.73
N LEU A 61 -2.14 2.75 -18.45
CA LEU A 61 -2.24 2.78 -19.92
C LEU A 61 -3.69 2.59 -20.41
N PHE A 62 -3.99 3.22 -21.54
CA PHE A 62 -5.16 2.90 -22.36
C PHE A 62 -4.71 2.25 -23.67
N LEU A 63 -5.41 1.19 -24.09
CA LEU A 63 -5.18 0.50 -25.35
C LEU A 63 -6.37 0.64 -26.30
N GLN A 64 -6.10 0.55 -27.61
CA GLN A 64 -7.12 0.32 -28.63
C GLN A 64 -6.63 -0.68 -29.68
N GLN A 65 -7.47 -1.65 -30.02
CA GLN A 65 -7.24 -2.58 -31.13
C GLN A 65 -8.51 -2.71 -31.97
N GLY A 66 -8.49 -2.10 -33.17
CA GLY A 66 -9.70 -1.93 -33.98
C GLY A 66 -10.75 -1.10 -33.25
N THR A 67 -11.94 -1.66 -33.07
CA THR A 67 -13.04 -1.06 -32.30
C THR A 67 -12.98 -1.35 -30.79
N LYS A 68 -12.14 -2.29 -30.34
CA LYS A 68 -12.00 -2.60 -28.91
C LYS A 68 -11.10 -1.61 -28.19
N THR A 69 -11.48 -1.24 -26.98
CA THR A 69 -10.71 -0.44 -26.03
C THR A 69 -10.37 -1.27 -24.79
N ALA A 70 -9.22 -1.00 -24.18
CA ALA A 70 -8.83 -1.62 -22.91
C ALA A 70 -8.15 -0.63 -21.95
N VAL A 71 -8.19 -0.95 -20.66
CA VAL A 71 -7.36 -0.32 -19.62
C VAL A 71 -6.26 -1.27 -19.16
N VAL A 72 -5.12 -0.74 -18.74
CA VAL A 72 -4.02 -1.51 -18.18
C VAL A 72 -3.62 -0.92 -16.84
N GLN A 73 -3.38 -1.81 -15.87
CA GLN A 73 -2.67 -1.48 -14.64
C GLN A 73 -1.37 -2.29 -14.58
N CYS A 74 -0.25 -1.61 -14.33
CA CYS A 74 1.10 -2.13 -14.29
C CYS A 74 1.58 -2.17 -12.83
N LYS A 75 1.68 -3.36 -12.23
CA LYS A 75 2.25 -3.55 -10.89
C LYS A 75 3.67 -4.10 -10.98
N ARG A 76 4.68 -3.20 -11.01
CA ARG A 76 6.09 -3.56 -10.82
C ARG A 76 6.30 -4.03 -9.38
N TYR A 77 6.27 -5.33 -9.17
CA TYR A 77 6.17 -5.98 -7.87
C TYR A 77 7.00 -7.30 -7.86
N SER A 78 7.59 -7.64 -6.73
CA SER A 78 8.30 -8.93 -6.51
C SER A 78 7.39 -9.99 -5.89
N GLY A 79 6.47 -9.58 -5.00
CA GLY A 79 5.54 -10.46 -4.30
C GLY A 79 4.31 -10.88 -5.13
N THR A 80 3.26 -11.30 -4.42
CA THR A 80 2.03 -11.83 -5.04
C THR A 80 0.93 -10.77 -5.13
N VAL A 81 0.35 -10.60 -6.32
CA VAL A 81 -0.80 -9.70 -6.53
C VAL A 81 -2.10 -10.35 -6.07
N GLY A 82 -2.72 -9.73 -5.05
CA GLY A 82 -3.98 -10.16 -4.45
C GLY A 82 -5.21 -9.85 -5.31
N GLN A 83 -6.33 -10.51 -4.98
CA GLN A 83 -7.64 -10.30 -5.62
C GLN A 83 -8.12 -8.83 -5.63
N PRO A 84 -7.90 -7.99 -4.60
CA PRO A 84 -8.35 -6.60 -4.61
C PRO A 84 -7.87 -5.83 -5.85
N VAL A 85 -6.58 -5.93 -6.19
CA VAL A 85 -6.00 -5.25 -7.37
C VAL A 85 -6.75 -5.59 -8.67
N VAL A 86 -7.17 -6.85 -8.84
CA VAL A 86 -7.97 -7.30 -10.00
C VAL A 86 -9.41 -6.79 -9.95
N ARG A 87 -10.00 -6.68 -8.75
CA ARG A 87 -11.35 -6.12 -8.53
C ARG A 87 -11.39 -4.62 -8.79
N ASP A 88 -10.37 -3.91 -8.32
CA ASP A 88 -10.31 -2.45 -8.39
C ASP A 88 -10.02 -2.01 -9.83
N LEU A 89 -9.12 -2.73 -10.53
CA LEU A 89 -8.93 -2.63 -11.99
C LEU A 89 -10.23 -2.89 -12.78
N TYR A 90 -11.07 -3.83 -12.34
CA TYR A 90 -12.37 -4.07 -12.98
C TYR A 90 -13.35 -2.91 -12.75
N GLY A 91 -13.35 -2.31 -11.55
CA GLY A 91 -14.09 -1.07 -11.28
C GLY A 91 -13.66 0.06 -12.21
N ALA A 92 -12.35 0.31 -12.30
CA ALA A 92 -11.77 1.33 -13.18
C ALA A 92 -12.03 1.05 -14.68
N MET A 93 -12.05 -0.22 -15.11
CA MET A 93 -12.45 -0.62 -16.47
C MET A 93 -13.91 -0.24 -16.78
N ILE A 94 -14.82 -0.47 -15.84
CA ILE A 94 -16.24 -0.09 -15.98
C ILE A 94 -16.39 1.44 -15.97
N HIS A 95 -15.72 2.15 -15.06
CA HIS A 95 -15.75 3.62 -15.01
C HIS A 95 -15.20 4.27 -16.29
N ALA A 96 -14.15 3.67 -16.88
CA ALA A 96 -13.54 4.13 -18.12
C ALA A 96 -14.27 3.66 -19.41
N GLU A 97 -15.44 3.00 -19.28
CA GLU A 97 -16.23 2.40 -20.37
C GLU A 97 -15.44 1.47 -21.31
N ALA A 98 -14.39 0.82 -20.79
CA ALA A 98 -13.51 -0.05 -21.57
C ALA A 98 -14.10 -1.44 -21.79
N ASN A 99 -13.73 -2.10 -22.90
CA ASN A 99 -14.28 -3.42 -23.24
C ASN A 99 -13.55 -4.56 -22.53
N GLU A 100 -12.30 -4.35 -22.10
CA GLU A 100 -11.49 -5.31 -21.36
C GLU A 100 -10.43 -4.61 -20.48
N ALA A 101 -9.95 -5.31 -19.46
CA ALA A 101 -8.89 -4.85 -18.55
C ALA A 101 -7.67 -5.78 -18.64
N MET A 102 -6.48 -5.25 -18.39
CA MET A 102 -5.25 -6.03 -18.32
C MET A 102 -4.46 -5.68 -17.05
N LEU A 103 -4.26 -6.65 -16.16
CA LEU A 103 -3.27 -6.53 -15.08
C LEU A 103 -1.95 -7.07 -15.60
N VAL A 104 -0.91 -6.23 -15.59
CA VAL A 104 0.47 -6.60 -15.96
C VAL A 104 1.34 -6.49 -14.72
N THR A 105 2.05 -7.56 -14.34
CA THR A 105 2.93 -7.55 -13.17
C THR A 105 4.21 -8.34 -13.38
N THR A 106 5.28 -7.93 -12.69
CA THR A 106 6.52 -8.71 -12.55
C THR A 106 6.46 -9.74 -11.42
N GLY A 107 5.37 -9.76 -10.64
CA GLY A 107 5.16 -10.70 -9.54
C GLY A 107 4.40 -11.96 -9.97
N VAL A 108 3.96 -12.72 -8.98
CA VAL A 108 3.00 -13.82 -9.12
C VAL A 108 1.58 -13.27 -8.96
N ILE A 109 0.57 -13.91 -9.57
CA ILE A 109 -0.84 -13.54 -9.35
C ILE A 109 -1.51 -14.61 -8.49
N SER A 110 -2.19 -14.19 -7.42
CA SER A 110 -2.75 -15.13 -6.43
C SER A 110 -3.89 -16.00 -6.99
N GLN A 111 -4.01 -17.24 -6.50
CA GLN A 111 -5.08 -18.15 -6.96
C GLN A 111 -6.52 -17.59 -6.75
N PRO A 112 -6.82 -16.81 -5.70
CA PRO A 112 -8.07 -16.05 -5.60
C PRO A 112 -8.22 -14.96 -6.66
N ALA A 113 -7.17 -14.21 -6.99
CA ALA A 113 -7.19 -13.21 -8.06
C ALA A 113 -7.51 -13.83 -9.43
N GLU A 114 -6.85 -14.95 -9.77
CA GLU A 114 -7.19 -15.75 -10.95
C GLU A 114 -8.64 -16.22 -10.93
N THR A 115 -9.08 -16.76 -9.80
CA THR A 115 -10.43 -17.33 -9.67
C THR A 115 -11.51 -16.27 -9.74
N TRP A 116 -11.22 -15.05 -9.27
CA TRP A 116 -12.11 -13.91 -9.42
C TRP A 116 -12.13 -13.36 -10.85
N ALA A 117 -11.02 -13.38 -11.59
CA ALA A 117 -10.98 -12.97 -13.00
C ALA A 117 -11.73 -13.93 -13.94
N LYS A 118 -11.87 -15.22 -13.59
CA LYS A 118 -12.60 -16.21 -14.41
C LYS A 118 -14.00 -15.70 -14.79
N GLY A 119 -14.31 -15.74 -16.08
CA GLY A 119 -15.58 -15.27 -16.65
C GLY A 119 -15.74 -13.75 -16.81
N LYS A 120 -14.74 -12.94 -16.41
CA LYS A 120 -14.75 -11.48 -16.60
C LYS A 120 -13.86 -11.09 -17.80
N PRO A 121 -14.07 -9.91 -18.42
CA PRO A 121 -13.20 -9.38 -19.47
C PRO A 121 -11.90 -8.80 -18.88
N ILE A 122 -11.17 -9.60 -18.09
CA ILE A 122 -9.91 -9.22 -17.44
C ILE A 122 -8.84 -10.23 -17.82
N ARG A 123 -7.71 -9.74 -18.34
CA ARG A 123 -6.52 -10.54 -18.63
C ARG A 123 -5.49 -10.34 -17.52
N LEU A 124 -4.97 -11.45 -17.01
CA LEU A 124 -3.96 -11.50 -15.96
C LEU A 124 -2.63 -11.90 -16.59
N ILE A 125 -1.61 -11.05 -16.48
CA ILE A 125 -0.31 -11.20 -17.15
C ILE A 125 0.77 -11.09 -16.07
N ASP A 126 1.34 -12.21 -15.68
CA ASP A 126 2.36 -12.33 -14.64
C ASP A 126 3.79 -12.21 -15.20
N GLY A 127 4.78 -12.28 -14.30
CA GLY A 127 6.19 -12.24 -14.69
C GLY A 127 6.59 -13.35 -15.68
N HIS A 128 5.90 -14.49 -15.66
CA HIS A 128 6.13 -15.59 -16.58
C HIS A 128 5.51 -15.37 -17.97
N GLU A 129 4.29 -14.83 -18.08
CA GLU A 129 3.70 -14.47 -19.39
C GLU A 129 4.50 -13.33 -20.03
N LEU A 130 4.92 -12.30 -19.28
CA LEU A 130 5.82 -11.24 -19.75
C LEU A 130 7.11 -11.82 -20.36
N MET A 131 7.77 -12.72 -19.63
CA MET A 131 8.95 -13.43 -20.12
C MET A 131 8.64 -14.29 -21.36
N SER A 132 7.43 -14.83 -21.50
CA SER A 132 6.98 -15.52 -22.70
C SER A 132 6.82 -14.58 -23.92
N TRP A 133 6.40 -13.32 -23.71
CA TRP A 133 6.29 -12.31 -24.78
C TRP A 133 7.68 -11.89 -25.25
N MET A 134 8.58 -11.58 -24.31
CA MET A 134 9.99 -11.24 -24.56
C MET A 134 10.77 -12.36 -25.24
N ARG A 135 10.33 -13.63 -25.12
CA ARG A 135 10.87 -14.79 -25.84
C ARG A 135 10.23 -14.94 -27.23
N ARG A 136 8.91 -14.72 -27.37
CA ARG A 136 8.19 -14.79 -28.66
C ARG A 136 8.69 -13.76 -29.66
N GLN A 137 8.84 -12.50 -29.25
CA GLN A 137 9.38 -11.42 -30.11
C GLN A 137 10.75 -11.76 -30.74
N ARG A 138 11.57 -12.61 -30.09
CA ARG A 138 12.88 -13.05 -30.62
C ARG A 138 12.80 -14.19 -31.64
N ARG A 139 11.61 -14.73 -31.91
CA ARG A 139 11.36 -15.70 -33.02
C ARG A 139 10.88 -14.98 -34.27
N ASP A 140 10.10 -13.91 -34.10
CA ASP A 140 9.53 -13.14 -35.21
C ASP A 140 10.46 -12.03 -35.70
N VAL A 141 11.44 -11.60 -34.89
CA VAL A 141 12.64 -10.91 -35.38
C VAL A 141 13.58 -11.97 -35.99
N PRO A 142 13.88 -11.92 -37.30
CA PRO A 142 14.84 -12.84 -37.92
C PRO A 142 16.20 -12.69 -37.23
N ALA A 143 16.84 -13.82 -36.89
CA ALA A 143 18.06 -13.83 -36.09
C ALA A 143 19.13 -12.90 -36.67
N LEU A 144 19.37 -11.77 -35.99
CA LEU A 144 20.46 -10.85 -36.32
C LEU A 144 21.76 -11.64 -36.30
N ALA A 145 22.34 -11.84 -37.49
CA ALA A 145 23.49 -12.70 -37.69
C ALA A 145 24.63 -12.27 -36.76
N ALA A 146 25.31 -13.25 -36.15
CA ALA A 146 26.42 -12.99 -35.25
C ALA A 146 27.44 -12.03 -35.91
N PRO A 147 27.98 -11.06 -35.17
CA PRO A 147 28.85 -10.04 -35.73
C PRO A 147 30.03 -10.71 -36.42
N ARG A 148 30.15 -10.49 -37.75
CA ARG A 148 31.32 -10.94 -38.51
C ARG A 148 32.57 -10.30 -37.89
N PRO A 149 33.71 -11.02 -37.83
CA PRO A 149 34.95 -10.45 -37.32
C PRO A 149 35.32 -9.17 -38.09
N PRO A 150 35.94 -8.18 -37.44
CA PRO A 150 36.22 -6.89 -38.05
C PRO A 150 37.09 -7.07 -39.30
N ILE A 151 36.60 -6.56 -40.44
CA ILE A 151 37.31 -6.67 -41.71
C ILE A 151 38.59 -5.81 -41.63
N ASN A 152 39.74 -6.44 -41.84
CA ASN A 152 41.03 -5.77 -41.84
C ASN A 152 41.26 -5.02 -43.16
N TRP A 153 41.03 -3.71 -43.16
CA TRP A 153 41.35 -2.83 -44.30
C TRP A 153 42.71 -2.16 -44.09
N LYS A 154 43.70 -2.51 -44.92
CA LYS A 154 44.93 -1.73 -45.05
C LYS A 154 44.64 -0.40 -45.78
N PRO A 155 45.31 0.71 -45.42
CA PRO A 155 45.03 2.02 -46.01
C PRO A 155 45.67 2.19 -47.39
N LEU A 156 44.91 2.70 -48.37
CA LEU A 156 45.42 3.23 -49.65
C LEU A 156 44.66 4.49 -50.09
N ALA A 157 45.23 5.64 -49.73
CA ALA A 157 45.51 6.80 -50.60
C ALA A 157 44.42 7.49 -51.48
N LEU A 158 44.29 8.80 -51.21
CA LEU A 158 44.32 9.95 -52.15
C LEU A 158 43.04 10.65 -52.70
N LEU A 159 42.88 11.90 -52.21
CA LEU A 159 42.76 13.19 -52.96
C LEU A 159 41.39 13.79 -53.40
N GLY A 160 41.18 15.09 -53.08
CA GLY A 160 40.31 16.04 -53.81
C GLY A 160 39.14 16.70 -53.05
N LEU A 161 38.78 17.99 -53.24
CA LEU A 161 39.38 19.26 -52.73
C LEU A 161 38.35 20.45 -52.84
N VAL A 162 38.34 21.43 -51.91
CA VAL A 162 37.54 22.72 -51.88
C VAL A 162 35.98 22.54 -51.89
N ILE A 163 35.00 23.47 -51.75
CA ILE A 163 34.78 24.96 -51.58
C ILE A 163 33.66 25.13 -50.50
N VAL A 164 33.80 25.79 -49.33
CA VAL A 164 33.81 27.24 -48.93
C VAL A 164 32.50 28.05 -49.12
N CYS A 165 31.85 28.49 -48.02
CA CYS A 165 31.31 29.87 -47.82
C CYS A 165 30.74 30.15 -46.39
N PHE A 166 30.65 31.44 -46.03
CA PHE A 166 30.32 32.04 -44.72
C PHE A 166 28.79 32.09 -44.40
N GLY A 167 28.28 32.45 -43.20
CA GLY A 167 28.91 32.69 -41.88
C GLY A 167 28.44 33.97 -41.14
N ILE A 168 28.21 33.89 -39.80
CA ILE A 168 28.02 35.00 -38.80
C ILE A 168 26.71 35.86 -39.04
N ILE A 169 26.02 36.57 -38.12
CA ILE A 169 26.24 37.15 -36.77
C ILE A 169 24.97 37.01 -35.89
N GLY A 170 25.11 37.05 -34.55
CA GLY A 170 24.01 37.22 -33.59
C GLY A 170 24.34 38.25 -32.48
N TRP A 171 23.51 38.31 -31.43
CA TRP A 171 23.65 39.15 -30.22
C TRP A 171 23.53 40.69 -30.37
N ALA A 172 22.37 41.22 -29.97
CA ALA A 172 22.18 42.27 -28.94
C ALA A 172 20.72 42.77 -28.97
N GLY A 173 20.18 43.29 -27.86
CA GLY A 173 18.81 43.86 -27.84
C GLY A 173 17.97 43.60 -26.60
N TRP A 174 18.50 42.89 -25.60
CA TRP A 174 17.97 42.92 -24.24
C TRP A 174 18.22 44.32 -23.62
N LEU A 175 17.36 45.29 -23.94
CA LEU A 175 16.91 46.41 -23.08
C LEU A 175 15.97 47.37 -23.86
N ALA A 176 14.66 47.20 -23.71
CA ALA A 176 13.62 48.14 -24.18
C ALA A 176 12.36 48.02 -23.30
N TRP A 177 12.53 48.21 -21.99
CA TRP A 177 11.51 48.02 -20.96
C TRP A 177 10.72 49.32 -20.70
N GLN A 178 9.41 49.29 -20.97
CA GLN A 178 8.43 50.38 -20.79
C GLN A 178 8.64 51.61 -21.72
N THR A 179 7.63 52.22 -22.36
CA THR A 179 6.33 52.68 -21.83
C THR A 179 5.26 52.89 -22.94
N LEU A 180 3.98 52.85 -22.55
CA LEU A 180 2.79 53.64 -22.99
C LEU A 180 2.74 54.35 -24.39
N SER A 181 1.59 54.49 -25.10
CA SER A 181 0.16 54.31 -24.76
C SER A 181 -0.74 54.23 -26.00
N SER A 182 -2.00 53.74 -25.85
CA SER A 182 -3.18 53.97 -26.72
C SER A 182 -3.11 53.44 -28.17
N ARG A 183 -4.19 53.14 -28.93
CA ARG A 183 -5.67 52.96 -28.80
C ARG A 183 -6.05 52.22 -30.12
N THR A 184 -7.09 51.39 -30.31
CA THR A 184 -8.27 50.88 -29.56
C THR A 184 -8.61 49.51 -30.21
N GLY A 185 -9.53 48.65 -29.76
CA GLY A 185 -10.49 48.66 -28.65
C GLY A 185 -11.54 47.57 -28.92
N GLY A 186 -11.89 46.74 -27.93
CA GLY A 186 -12.78 45.59 -28.11
C GLY A 186 -13.39 45.15 -26.77
N GLN A 187 -14.63 44.67 -26.79
CA GLN A 187 -15.50 44.61 -25.61
C GLN A 187 -15.72 43.16 -25.14
N LEU A 188 -15.60 42.92 -23.83
CA LEU A 188 -15.87 41.63 -23.19
C LEU A 188 -17.27 41.61 -22.54
N PRO A 189 -17.93 40.44 -22.43
CA PRO A 189 -19.23 40.29 -21.79
C PRO A 189 -19.15 40.35 -20.25
N VAL A 190 -20.29 40.61 -19.62
CA VAL A 190 -20.42 40.86 -18.17
C VAL A 190 -20.82 39.58 -17.41
N LEU A 191 -20.20 39.34 -16.25
CA LEU A 191 -20.64 38.33 -15.28
C LEU A 191 -21.75 38.87 -14.36
N PRO A 192 -22.83 38.12 -14.11
CA PRO A 192 -23.86 38.52 -13.14
C PRO A 192 -23.39 38.30 -11.69
N THR A 193 -23.80 39.19 -10.79
CA THR A 193 -23.58 39.13 -9.34
C THR A 193 -24.77 38.45 -8.61
N PRO A 194 -24.60 37.98 -7.36
CA PRO A 194 -25.53 37.02 -6.74
C PRO A 194 -26.84 37.65 -6.23
N ILE A 195 -27.92 36.87 -6.29
CA ILE A 195 -29.23 37.23 -5.71
C ILE A 195 -29.23 36.90 -4.21
N THR A 196 -29.52 37.89 -3.37
CA THR A 196 -29.79 37.70 -1.94
C THR A 196 -31.28 37.40 -1.71
N THR A 197 -31.60 36.37 -0.93
CA THR A 197 -32.98 36.00 -0.55
C THR A 197 -33.01 35.72 0.96
N PRO A 198 -34.03 36.16 1.74
CA PRO A 198 -33.87 36.37 3.18
C PRO A 198 -34.00 35.11 4.06
N ILE A 199 -33.46 35.24 5.28
CA ILE A 199 -33.60 34.29 6.38
C ILE A 199 -35.07 34.20 6.81
N ALA A 200 -35.58 32.97 6.96
CA ALA A 200 -36.90 32.67 7.54
C ALA A 200 -36.76 31.93 8.88
N ALA A 201 -37.78 32.03 9.72
CA ALA A 201 -37.73 31.68 11.14
C ALA A 201 -37.46 30.19 11.45
N ALA A 202 -36.88 29.95 12.63
CA ALA A 202 -36.69 28.61 13.19
C ALA A 202 -38.03 27.88 13.38
N THR A 203 -38.04 26.57 13.12
CA THR A 203 -39.13 25.65 13.46
C THR A 203 -38.59 24.63 14.47
N THR A 204 -39.41 24.28 15.46
CA THR A 204 -39.04 23.39 16.57
C THR A 204 -38.77 21.96 16.12
N ALA A 205 -37.78 21.31 16.72
CA ALA A 205 -37.50 19.89 16.51
C ALA A 205 -38.63 19.00 17.08
N PRO A 206 -38.94 17.86 16.44
CA PRO A 206 -39.77 16.82 17.03
C PRO A 206 -39.00 16.01 18.08
N GLU A 207 -39.75 15.44 19.01
CA GLU A 207 -39.27 14.67 20.15
C GLU A 207 -38.76 13.27 19.73
N ALA A 208 -37.62 12.84 20.26
CA ALA A 208 -37.01 11.57 19.88
C ALA A 208 -37.80 10.39 20.48
N THR A 209 -38.40 9.55 19.63
CA THR A 209 -39.09 8.34 20.08
C THR A 209 -38.07 7.22 20.33
N GLU A 210 -37.99 6.78 21.58
CA GLU A 210 -37.14 5.68 22.03
C GLU A 210 -37.46 4.40 21.23
N THR A 211 -36.51 3.97 20.40
CA THR A 211 -36.67 2.80 19.52
C THR A 211 -36.06 1.59 20.22
N ALA A 212 -36.88 0.56 20.46
CA ALA A 212 -36.46 -0.63 21.20
C ALA A 212 -35.26 -1.34 20.56
N VAL A 213 -34.29 -1.73 21.39
CA VAL A 213 -33.13 -2.53 20.99
C VAL A 213 -33.62 -3.90 20.49
N PRO A 214 -33.18 -4.38 19.31
CA PRO A 214 -33.53 -5.71 18.85
C PRO A 214 -32.88 -6.78 19.72
N GLU A 215 -33.65 -7.82 20.05
CA GLU A 215 -33.19 -8.98 20.83
C GLU A 215 -32.08 -9.72 20.06
N LEU A 216 -30.96 -10.00 20.72
CA LEU A 216 -29.77 -10.57 20.07
C LEU A 216 -30.06 -11.97 19.49
N ALA A 217 -29.60 -12.19 18.26
CA ALA A 217 -29.66 -13.49 17.60
C ALA A 217 -28.83 -14.55 18.36
N PRO A 218 -29.16 -15.85 18.26
CA PRO A 218 -28.49 -16.88 19.05
C PRO A 218 -27.00 -17.02 18.68
N THR A 219 -26.15 -16.87 19.69
CA THR A 219 -24.68 -16.92 19.61
C THR A 219 -24.16 -18.11 18.80
N ALA A 220 -23.26 -17.85 17.85
CA ALA A 220 -22.56 -18.91 17.15
C ALA A 220 -21.64 -19.69 18.11
N THR A 221 -21.77 -21.02 18.17
CA THR A 221 -20.87 -21.83 18.98
C THR A 221 -19.51 -21.94 18.30
N LEU A 222 -18.56 -21.13 18.75
CA LEU A 222 -17.19 -21.05 18.23
C LEU A 222 -16.54 -22.44 18.12
N PRO A 223 -15.84 -22.75 17.01
CA PRO A 223 -15.05 -23.98 16.90
C PRO A 223 -13.95 -23.98 17.97
N SER A 224 -14.02 -24.94 18.88
CA SER A 224 -13.04 -25.07 19.97
C SER A 224 -11.92 -26.06 19.57
N PRO A 225 -10.63 -25.71 19.78
CA PRO A 225 -10.13 -24.45 20.32
C PRO A 225 -9.91 -23.36 19.25
N LEU A 226 -10.28 -22.12 19.59
CA LEU A 226 -9.48 -20.96 19.18
C LEU A 226 -8.17 -21.02 19.98
N ASN A 227 -7.04 -20.88 19.29
CA ASN A 227 -5.72 -21.05 19.89
C ASN A 227 -5.23 -19.75 20.55
N SER A 228 -4.30 -19.86 21.50
CA SER A 228 -3.67 -18.72 22.20
C SER A 228 -4.65 -17.71 22.85
N PRO A 229 -5.39 -18.09 23.92
CA PRO A 229 -6.14 -17.13 24.72
C PRO A 229 -5.22 -16.28 25.62
N ILE A 230 -5.47 -14.97 25.66
CA ILE A 230 -4.87 -14.00 26.59
C ILE A 230 -5.88 -13.69 27.70
N GLU A 231 -5.43 -13.72 28.96
CA GLU A 231 -6.23 -13.29 30.12
C GLU A 231 -5.61 -12.02 30.72
N VAL A 232 -6.18 -10.85 30.41
CA VAL A 232 -5.63 -9.54 30.79
C VAL A 232 -6.23 -9.08 32.12
N ALA A 233 -5.38 -8.87 33.13
CA ALA A 233 -5.80 -8.40 34.44
C ALA A 233 -6.13 -6.90 34.47
N ARG A 234 -7.18 -6.52 35.21
CA ARG A 234 -7.52 -5.10 35.42
C ARG A 234 -6.45 -4.43 36.27
N VAL A 235 -5.93 -3.29 35.82
CA VAL A 235 -4.92 -2.53 36.56
C VAL A 235 -5.56 -1.79 37.75
N SER A 236 -4.77 -1.60 38.81
CA SER A 236 -5.18 -0.80 39.97
C SER A 236 -4.83 0.69 39.83
N ARG A 237 -3.93 1.01 38.89
CA ARG A 237 -3.54 2.35 38.44
C ARG A 237 -3.15 2.28 36.96
N PRO A 238 -3.46 3.29 36.15
CA PRO A 238 -2.97 3.36 34.77
C PRO A 238 -1.47 3.71 34.75
N PRO A 239 -0.65 3.09 33.89
CA PRO A 239 0.74 3.47 33.69
C PRO A 239 0.90 4.84 33.01
N ILE A 240 2.07 5.45 33.22
CA ILE A 240 2.52 6.72 32.68
C ILE A 240 3.21 6.46 31.33
N VAL A 241 2.49 6.67 30.23
CA VAL A 241 3.02 6.48 28.87
C VAL A 241 4.14 7.49 28.58
N ASP A 242 5.39 7.10 28.82
CA ASP A 242 6.63 7.84 28.52
C ASP A 242 7.72 6.99 27.83
N GLY A 243 7.59 5.66 27.88
CA GLY A 243 8.44 4.65 27.24
C GLY A 243 9.16 3.73 28.22
N ASP A 244 9.23 4.05 29.52
CA ASP A 244 9.95 3.28 30.53
C ASP A 244 9.08 2.17 31.18
N LEU A 245 9.46 0.92 30.97
CA LEU A 245 8.70 -0.23 31.49
C LEU A 245 8.92 -0.52 32.99
N ASN A 246 9.66 0.32 33.72
CA ASN A 246 9.98 0.13 35.15
C ASN A 246 8.76 -0.09 36.07
N GLU A 247 7.58 0.46 35.75
CA GLU A 247 6.37 0.26 36.58
C GLU A 247 5.51 -0.95 36.20
N TRP A 248 5.79 -1.62 35.07
CA TRP A 248 4.93 -2.68 34.51
C TRP A 248 5.11 -4.06 35.19
N ALA A 249 5.66 -4.08 36.40
CA ALA A 249 5.87 -5.31 37.16
C ALA A 249 4.54 -5.91 37.63
N GLY A 250 4.22 -7.13 37.15
CA GLY A 250 3.01 -7.87 37.54
C GLY A 250 1.81 -7.68 36.60
N PHE A 251 1.98 -7.00 35.46
CA PHE A 251 1.01 -6.98 34.35
C PHE A 251 0.95 -8.38 33.68
N THR A 252 -0.12 -8.65 32.91
CA THR A 252 -0.24 -9.90 32.13
C THR A 252 0.86 -9.96 31.07
N THR A 253 1.69 -10.99 31.06
CA THR A 253 2.75 -11.16 30.05
C THR A 253 2.38 -12.14 28.94
N ILE A 254 2.76 -11.84 27.69
CA ILE A 254 2.78 -12.80 26.57
C ILE A 254 4.09 -12.68 25.77
N THR A 255 4.31 -13.63 24.85
CA THR A 255 5.34 -13.54 23.81
C THR A 255 4.71 -13.77 22.43
N THR A 256 5.43 -13.40 21.38
CA THR A 256 5.06 -13.64 19.98
C THR A 256 6.03 -14.66 19.35
N PRO A 257 5.84 -15.98 19.51
CA PRO A 257 6.82 -16.99 19.08
C PRO A 257 6.59 -17.55 17.66
N TYR A 258 5.53 -17.15 16.96
CA TYR A 258 5.14 -17.76 15.69
C TYR A 258 5.38 -16.84 14.49
N ILE A 259 6.24 -17.25 13.56
CA ILE A 259 6.35 -16.61 12.25
C ILE A 259 5.01 -16.74 11.52
N THR A 260 4.45 -15.62 11.07
CA THR A 260 3.15 -15.54 10.38
C THR A 260 3.22 -14.83 9.04
N GLU A 261 4.17 -13.91 8.85
CA GLU A 261 4.61 -13.42 7.54
C GLU A 261 6.15 -13.48 7.52
N GLN A 262 6.76 -13.72 6.36
CA GLN A 262 8.21 -13.61 6.16
C GLN A 262 8.54 -13.34 4.68
N GLU A 263 9.63 -12.65 4.39
CA GLU A 263 10.16 -12.56 3.02
C GLU A 263 10.75 -13.91 2.58
N SER A 264 10.66 -14.20 1.28
CA SER A 264 11.31 -15.36 0.64
C SER A 264 12.85 -15.31 0.63
N THR A 265 13.44 -14.21 1.10
CA THR A 265 14.88 -13.94 1.10
C THR A 265 15.45 -13.61 2.48
N TRP A 266 14.61 -13.61 3.53
CA TRP A 266 15.06 -13.66 4.93
C TRP A 266 15.91 -14.93 5.12
N ASP A 267 17.08 -14.80 5.76
CA ASP A 267 18.10 -15.86 5.77
C ASP A 267 17.93 -16.88 6.91
N GLY A 268 17.09 -16.56 7.89
CA GLY A 268 16.78 -17.38 9.06
C GLY A 268 17.38 -16.89 10.37
N SER A 269 17.97 -15.68 10.43
CA SER A 269 18.28 -15.01 11.70
C SER A 269 17.00 -14.73 12.50
N MET A 270 17.00 -15.08 13.79
CA MET A 270 15.94 -14.72 14.73
C MET A 270 16.59 -14.02 15.93
N ASP A 271 16.59 -12.71 15.83
CA ASP A 271 17.22 -11.71 16.69
C ASP A 271 16.13 -10.96 17.44
N VAL A 272 15.01 -10.68 16.75
CA VAL A 272 13.82 -10.04 17.31
C VAL A 272 13.12 -10.92 18.35
N ASP A 273 12.95 -10.39 19.56
CA ASP A 273 12.21 -11.01 20.67
C ASP A 273 11.39 -9.97 21.41
N ALA A 274 10.08 -10.18 21.52
CA ALA A 274 9.15 -9.22 22.11
C ALA A 274 8.50 -9.78 23.39
N ASP A 275 8.79 -9.11 24.51
CA ASP A 275 8.27 -9.39 25.84
C ASP A 275 7.15 -8.39 26.16
N TRP A 276 5.92 -8.82 25.90
CA TRP A 276 4.71 -8.00 25.95
C TRP A 276 4.10 -8.00 27.35
N ARG A 277 3.72 -6.81 27.85
CA ARG A 277 2.94 -6.64 29.08
C ARG A 277 1.62 -5.95 28.76
N LEU A 278 0.53 -6.46 29.35
CA LEU A 278 -0.83 -6.01 29.10
C LEU A 278 -1.58 -5.75 30.41
N GLY A 279 -2.45 -4.74 30.38
CA GLY A 279 -3.38 -4.41 31.47
C GLY A 279 -4.59 -3.66 30.92
N TRP A 280 -5.68 -3.56 31.68
CA TRP A 280 -6.87 -2.80 31.28
C TRP A 280 -7.49 -2.00 32.44
N ASP A 281 -8.17 -0.90 32.14
CA ASP A 281 -9.11 -0.25 33.04
C ASP A 281 -10.40 0.16 32.30
N ASP A 282 -11.30 0.87 32.98
CA ASP A 282 -12.61 1.21 32.45
C ASP A 282 -12.56 2.22 31.29
N GLU A 283 -11.40 2.86 31.04
CA GLU A 283 -11.19 3.80 29.94
C GLU A 283 -10.29 3.23 28.82
N ASN A 284 -9.25 2.45 29.14
CA ASN A 284 -8.23 2.02 28.17
C ASN A 284 -7.76 0.56 28.30
N LEU A 285 -7.22 0.05 27.19
CA LEU A 285 -6.34 -1.11 27.12
C LEU A 285 -4.88 -0.61 27.04
N TYR A 286 -4.00 -1.21 27.82
CA TYR A 286 -2.61 -0.80 28.04
C TYR A 286 -1.64 -1.85 27.52
N PHE A 287 -0.61 -1.42 26.79
CA PHE A 287 0.48 -2.26 26.28
C PHE A 287 1.85 -1.67 26.62
N GLY A 288 2.75 -2.50 27.13
CA GLY A 288 4.14 -2.13 27.41
C GLY A 288 5.05 -3.26 26.94
N ILE A 289 5.80 -3.05 25.85
CA ILE A 289 6.56 -4.09 25.18
C ILE A 289 8.03 -3.74 25.20
N HIS A 290 8.86 -4.66 25.68
CA HIS A 290 10.30 -4.63 25.47
C HIS A 290 10.62 -5.48 24.24
N ILE A 291 11.17 -4.84 23.22
CA ILE A 291 11.63 -5.50 22.00
C ILE A 291 13.15 -5.57 22.08
N LYS A 292 13.69 -6.78 21.96
CA LYS A 292 15.10 -7.00 21.63
C LYS A 292 15.23 -7.04 20.13
N ASP A 293 16.24 -6.36 19.61
CA ASP A 293 16.47 -6.07 18.19
C ASP A 293 17.85 -5.37 18.11
N ASP A 294 18.76 -5.82 17.23
CA ASP A 294 20.07 -5.15 17.05
C ASP A 294 20.14 -4.20 15.84
N VAL A 295 19.14 -4.15 14.96
CA VAL A 295 19.13 -3.39 13.71
C VAL A 295 17.82 -2.62 13.42
N HIS A 296 17.23 -1.92 14.40
CA HIS A 296 16.09 -1.00 14.19
C HIS A 296 16.11 -0.16 12.88
N VAL A 297 15.26 -0.49 11.91
CA VAL A 297 14.95 0.23 10.66
C VAL A 297 13.45 0.58 10.54
N GLN A 298 13.08 1.74 11.09
CA GLN A 298 11.82 2.40 10.77
C GLN A 298 12.07 3.63 9.87
N THR A 299 11.47 3.65 8.67
CA THR A 299 11.59 4.78 7.73
C THR A 299 10.26 5.46 7.39
N LYS A 300 9.17 5.11 8.09
CA LYS A 300 7.83 5.65 7.86
C LYS A 300 7.15 6.07 9.17
N GLU A 301 6.19 6.97 9.04
CA GLU A 301 5.19 7.23 10.07
C GLU A 301 4.33 5.98 10.34
N ALA A 302 3.69 5.92 11.52
CA ALA A 302 2.95 4.74 11.99
C ALA A 302 1.90 4.18 11.00
N LYS A 303 1.34 5.02 10.11
CA LYS A 303 0.43 4.55 9.03
C LYS A 303 1.04 3.46 8.16
N PHE A 304 2.34 3.55 7.87
CA PHE A 304 3.08 2.55 7.10
C PHE A 304 4.13 1.85 7.97
N GLY A 305 3.93 1.83 9.29
CA GLY A 305 4.86 1.25 10.25
C GLY A 305 5.18 -0.22 9.95
N TYR A 306 4.21 -0.95 9.39
CA TYR A 306 4.32 -2.35 8.90
C TYR A 306 5.38 -2.60 7.81
N LEU A 307 6.08 -1.55 7.37
CA LEU A 307 7.25 -1.61 6.49
C LEU A 307 8.57 -1.35 7.24
N GLY A 308 8.61 -1.74 8.51
CA GLY A 308 9.74 -1.62 9.43
C GLY A 308 9.32 -2.02 10.85
N ASP A 309 10.20 -1.80 11.81
CA ASP A 309 9.98 -2.30 13.17
C ASP A 309 8.84 -1.55 13.83
N SER A 310 7.87 -2.33 14.27
CA SER A 310 6.55 -1.89 14.70
C SER A 310 5.80 -3.07 15.31
N LEU A 311 4.69 -2.79 15.96
CA LEU A 311 3.78 -3.80 16.48
C LEU A 311 2.44 -3.68 15.77
N GLU A 312 1.83 -4.80 15.42
CA GLU A 312 0.45 -4.85 14.94
C GLU A 312 -0.46 -5.44 16.01
N LEU A 313 -1.57 -4.75 16.27
CA LEU A 313 -2.65 -5.22 17.11
C LEU A 313 -3.88 -5.34 16.22
N GLN A 314 -4.59 -6.44 16.30
CA GLN A 314 -5.81 -6.71 15.55
C GLN A 314 -6.87 -7.15 16.54
N PHE A 315 -8.03 -6.49 16.52
CA PHE A 315 -9.13 -6.75 17.44
C PHE A 315 -10.42 -6.92 16.67
N ASP A 316 -11.16 -7.96 17.03
CA ASP A 316 -12.51 -8.28 16.57
C ASP A 316 -13.41 -8.11 17.80
N THR A 317 -14.38 -7.20 17.75
CA THR A 317 -15.13 -6.82 18.96
C THR A 317 -16.49 -7.50 19.14
N ASP A 318 -17.00 -8.21 18.12
CA ASP A 318 -18.17 -9.10 18.21
C ASP A 318 -17.95 -10.51 17.60
N LEU A 319 -16.73 -11.08 17.73
CA LEU A 319 -16.30 -12.43 17.32
C LEU A 319 -17.33 -13.56 17.56
N ARG A 320 -18.23 -13.41 18.54
CA ARG A 320 -19.28 -14.37 18.90
C ARG A 320 -20.66 -14.06 18.32
N GLY A 321 -20.92 -12.81 17.94
CA GLY A 321 -22.12 -12.38 17.23
C GLY A 321 -22.07 -12.71 15.73
N ASP A 322 -20.93 -12.50 15.07
CA ASP A 322 -20.80 -12.69 13.61
C ASP A 322 -19.91 -13.89 13.20
N PHE A 323 -18.76 -14.06 13.84
CA PHE A 323 -17.68 -14.98 13.49
C PHE A 323 -17.30 -14.96 11.99
N ALA A 324 -17.17 -13.77 11.38
CA ALA A 324 -16.92 -13.67 9.94
C ALA A 324 -15.47 -14.00 9.56
N PRO A 325 -15.22 -14.78 8.49
CA PRO A 325 -13.88 -15.03 7.95
C PRO A 325 -13.34 -13.84 7.12
N ARG A 326 -13.81 -12.63 7.41
CA ARG A 326 -13.43 -11.36 6.79
C ARG A 326 -13.67 -10.21 7.77
N VAL A 327 -12.65 -9.37 7.92
CA VAL A 327 -12.75 -8.12 8.68
C VAL A 327 -13.97 -7.28 8.27
N ASN A 328 -14.71 -6.78 9.25
CA ASN A 328 -15.95 -6.01 9.13
C ASN A 328 -15.88 -4.70 9.97
N ARG A 329 -16.98 -3.95 10.12
CA ARG A 329 -16.99 -2.66 10.86
C ARG A 329 -16.56 -2.74 12.32
N ASP A 330 -16.74 -3.87 13.01
CA ASP A 330 -16.34 -4.02 14.41
C ASP A 330 -14.92 -4.63 14.57
N ASP A 331 -14.20 -4.82 13.45
CA ASP A 331 -12.78 -5.12 13.40
C ASP A 331 -11.89 -3.88 13.32
N PHE A 332 -10.76 -3.93 14.01
CA PHE A 332 -9.76 -2.87 14.06
C PHE A 332 -8.35 -3.43 13.88
N GLN A 333 -7.48 -2.69 13.19
CA GLN A 333 -6.04 -2.91 13.21
C GLN A 333 -5.34 -1.63 13.71
N TYR A 334 -4.49 -1.76 14.71
CA TYR A 334 -3.61 -0.69 15.19
C TYR A 334 -2.16 -1.03 14.84
N ILE A 335 -1.43 -0.06 14.29
CA ILE A 335 0.03 -0.12 14.16
C ILE A 335 0.61 0.75 15.27
N LEU A 336 1.39 0.17 16.18
CA LEU A 336 2.24 0.90 17.11
C LEU A 336 3.62 1.03 16.47
N SER A 337 4.08 2.25 16.21
CA SER A 337 5.44 2.48 15.73
C SER A 337 6.26 3.21 16.81
N PRO A 338 7.49 2.78 17.10
CA PRO A 338 8.41 3.54 17.95
C PRO A 338 9.01 4.76 17.24
N GLY A 339 8.73 4.95 15.95
CA GLY A 339 9.42 5.94 15.12
C GLY A 339 10.86 5.49 14.81
N ASN A 340 11.74 6.43 14.50
CA ASN A 340 13.15 6.15 14.19
C ASN A 340 14.15 6.73 15.22
N PHE A 341 13.64 7.25 16.33
CA PHE A 341 14.42 7.91 17.39
C PHE A 341 15.24 9.14 16.94
N VAL A 342 14.95 9.72 15.78
CA VAL A 342 15.67 10.89 15.21
C VAL A 342 14.72 12.00 14.78
N ASP A 343 13.87 11.75 13.78
CA ASP A 343 12.98 12.74 13.14
C ASP A 343 11.57 12.19 12.82
N ILE A 344 11.41 10.87 12.78
CA ILE A 344 10.11 10.19 12.79
C ILE A 344 9.77 9.86 14.26
N PRO A 345 8.72 10.48 14.85
CA PRO A 345 8.34 10.23 16.23
C PRO A 345 7.62 8.88 16.40
N PRO A 346 7.59 8.31 17.62
CA PRO A 346 6.66 7.25 17.97
C PRO A 346 5.21 7.70 17.79
N GLY A 347 4.33 6.74 17.48
CA GLY A 347 2.92 7.02 17.24
C GLY A 347 2.08 5.78 16.95
N VAL A 348 0.77 6.00 16.90
CA VAL A 348 -0.23 4.95 16.62
C VAL A 348 -1.03 5.34 15.39
N PHE A 349 -1.27 4.38 14.50
CA PHE A 349 -2.26 4.51 13.44
C PHE A 349 -3.33 3.43 13.56
N ARG A 350 -4.58 3.79 13.27
CA ARG A 350 -5.74 2.88 13.33
C ARG A 350 -6.34 2.71 11.94
N PHE A 351 -6.54 1.47 11.55
CA PHE A 351 -7.44 1.04 10.49
C PHE A 351 -8.68 0.39 11.12
N GLN A 352 -9.80 0.43 10.39
CA GLN A 352 -11.05 -0.23 10.76
C GLN A 352 -11.57 -1.01 9.55
N GLY A 353 -12.22 -2.15 9.77
CA GLY A 353 -12.76 -2.97 8.70
C GLY A 353 -14.05 -2.39 8.09
N ASP A 354 -14.55 -3.03 7.03
CA ASP A 354 -15.78 -2.65 6.35
C ASP A 354 -16.54 -3.89 5.82
N ASP A 355 -17.81 -3.70 5.42
CA ASP A 355 -18.67 -4.75 4.87
C ASP A 355 -18.12 -5.41 3.57
N GLN A 356 -16.98 -4.94 3.04
CA GLN A 356 -16.34 -5.42 1.81
C GLN A 356 -15.05 -6.23 2.08
N GLY A 357 -14.69 -6.46 3.35
CA GLY A 357 -13.49 -7.20 3.75
C GLY A 357 -12.22 -6.36 3.66
N LEU A 358 -12.31 -5.03 3.83
CA LEU A 358 -11.19 -4.10 3.74
C LEU A 358 -10.92 -3.37 5.05
N LEU A 359 -9.68 -3.43 5.53
CA LEU A 359 -9.15 -2.47 6.50
C LEU A 359 -8.85 -1.14 5.78
N SER A 360 -9.41 -0.05 6.30
CA SER A 360 -9.35 1.31 5.76
C SER A 360 -8.95 2.33 6.83
N ASP A 361 -8.35 3.46 6.43
CA ASP A 361 -7.91 4.56 7.30
C ASP A 361 -9.01 5.00 8.30
N ALA A 362 -8.80 4.79 9.60
CA ALA A 362 -9.79 5.11 10.64
C ALA A 362 -9.31 6.28 11.51
N LEU A 363 -9.36 7.49 10.94
CA LEU A 363 -8.96 8.75 11.58
C LEU A 363 -9.75 9.05 12.87
N GLY A 364 -9.22 9.96 13.69
CA GLY A 364 -9.87 10.38 14.95
C GLY A 364 -9.61 9.47 16.16
N SER A 365 -8.75 8.46 16.01
CA SER A 365 -8.20 7.67 17.13
C SER A 365 -7.55 8.58 18.16
N ARG A 366 -7.81 8.30 19.44
CA ARG A 366 -7.17 8.91 20.62
C ARG A 366 -6.03 8.04 21.18
N ALA A 367 -5.91 6.80 20.70
CA ALA A 367 -4.76 5.94 20.96
C ALA A 367 -3.42 6.64 20.68
N ARG A 368 -2.41 6.38 21.53
CA ARG A 368 -1.08 6.99 21.47
C ARG A 368 -0.03 6.03 22.02
N ALA A 369 1.21 6.21 21.59
CA ALA A 369 2.36 5.45 22.05
C ALA A 369 3.58 6.35 22.24
N MET A 370 4.43 6.02 23.20
CA MET A 370 5.77 6.61 23.41
C MET A 370 6.80 5.47 23.39
N ALA A 371 8.02 5.75 22.92
CA ALA A 371 9.08 4.76 22.83
C ALA A 371 10.45 5.35 23.13
N ILE A 372 11.31 4.53 23.72
CA ILE A 372 12.72 4.84 24.02
C ILE A 372 13.62 3.73 23.47
N LYS A 373 14.82 4.09 23.00
CA LYS A 373 15.84 3.11 22.63
C LYS A 373 16.62 2.68 23.87
N VAL A 374 16.85 1.38 24.01
CA VAL A 374 17.60 0.77 25.13
C VAL A 374 18.87 0.08 24.60
N SER A 375 19.58 -0.67 25.46
CA SER A 375 20.89 -1.29 25.16
C SER A 375 20.85 -2.41 24.12
N ASP A 376 19.72 -3.10 24.04
CA ASP A 376 19.51 -4.39 23.40
C ASP A 376 18.29 -4.39 22.45
N GLY A 377 17.77 -3.19 22.14
CA GLY A 377 16.60 -2.98 21.30
C GLY A 377 15.86 -1.70 21.71
N TYR A 378 14.55 -1.76 21.87
CA TYR A 378 13.71 -0.63 22.29
C TYR A 378 12.60 -1.03 23.26
N GLN A 379 12.01 -0.02 23.90
CA GLN A 379 10.80 -0.16 24.71
C GLN A 379 9.73 0.76 24.13
N ILE A 380 8.49 0.28 24.09
CA ILE A 380 7.33 1.03 23.62
C ILE A 380 6.14 0.80 24.55
N GLU A 381 5.53 1.88 24.99
CA GLU A 381 4.26 1.89 25.70
C GLU A 381 3.17 2.45 24.80
N ALA A 382 1.96 1.89 24.90
CA ALA A 382 0.78 2.38 24.19
C ALA A 382 -0.49 2.28 25.03
N ILE A 383 -1.41 3.21 24.76
CA ILE A 383 -2.81 3.12 25.21
C ILE A 383 -3.75 3.12 24.01
N ILE A 384 -4.78 2.27 24.10
CA ILE A 384 -5.93 2.27 23.20
C ILE A 384 -7.19 2.46 24.05
N PRO A 385 -7.83 3.64 23.99
CA PRO A 385 -9.10 3.87 24.67
C PRO A 385 -10.21 2.96 24.11
N TRP A 386 -11.02 2.36 24.98
CA TRP A 386 -12.09 1.44 24.56
C TRP A 386 -13.12 2.09 23.63
N SER A 387 -13.33 3.41 23.79
CA SER A 387 -14.13 4.24 22.89
C SER A 387 -13.71 4.17 21.43
N ASP A 388 -12.41 3.96 21.17
CA ASP A 388 -11.85 3.96 19.83
C ASP A 388 -12.16 2.63 19.10
N MET A 389 -12.66 1.64 19.83
CA MET A 389 -13.23 0.39 19.31
C MET A 389 -14.75 0.29 19.53
N GLY A 390 -15.40 1.37 20.00
CA GLY A 390 -16.85 1.44 20.21
C GLY A 390 -17.43 0.64 21.39
N ILE A 391 -16.60 -0.14 22.10
CA ILE A 391 -17.01 -1.03 23.19
C ILE A 391 -16.87 -0.41 24.58
N THR A 392 -17.62 -0.97 25.54
CA THR A 392 -17.48 -0.67 26.98
C THR A 392 -16.86 -1.88 27.67
N PRO A 393 -15.74 -1.74 28.40
CA PRO A 393 -15.08 -2.86 29.05
C PRO A 393 -15.85 -3.35 30.27
N GLN A 394 -15.77 -4.65 30.54
CA GLN A 394 -16.28 -5.27 31.76
C GLN A 394 -15.53 -6.59 32.05
N PRO A 395 -15.38 -7.01 33.31
CA PRO A 395 -14.76 -8.30 33.63
C PRO A 395 -15.54 -9.45 32.96
N GLY A 396 -14.82 -10.35 32.30
CA GLY A 396 -15.41 -11.44 31.52
C GLY A 396 -15.79 -11.09 30.07
N LEU A 397 -15.59 -9.85 29.61
CA LEU A 397 -15.63 -9.52 28.18
C LEU A 397 -14.51 -10.29 27.45
N THR A 398 -14.85 -10.96 26.35
CA THR A 398 -13.90 -11.62 25.44
C THR A 398 -14.06 -11.03 24.05
N ILE A 399 -12.96 -10.54 23.48
CA ILE A 399 -12.84 -10.08 22.09
C ILE A 399 -11.89 -11.02 21.32
N GLY A 400 -11.94 -11.02 20.00
CA GLY A 400 -10.90 -11.61 19.17
C GLY A 400 -9.63 -10.76 19.19
N ALA A 401 -8.46 -11.40 19.14
CA ALA A 401 -7.19 -10.68 19.22
C ALA A 401 -6.05 -11.39 18.48
N ALA A 402 -5.32 -10.66 17.64
CA ALA A 402 -3.99 -11.04 17.19
C ALA A 402 -3.02 -9.90 17.48
N LEU A 403 -1.92 -10.21 18.17
CA LEU A 403 -0.87 -9.26 18.53
C LEU A 403 0.44 -9.78 17.95
N SER A 404 1.15 -8.92 17.24
CA SER A 404 2.30 -9.27 16.40
C SER A 404 3.40 -8.21 16.45
N THR A 405 4.63 -8.65 16.21
CA THR A 405 5.83 -7.83 16.09
C THR A 405 6.32 -7.91 14.64
N ASN A 406 6.47 -6.76 13.99
CA ASN A 406 7.14 -6.61 12.70
C ASN A 406 8.62 -6.26 12.91
N ASP A 407 9.42 -6.67 11.94
CA ASP A 407 10.88 -6.70 12.02
C ASP A 407 11.48 -6.51 10.61
N ASN A 408 12.61 -5.81 10.51
CA ASN A 408 13.28 -5.41 9.26
C ASN A 408 14.74 -4.95 9.44
N ASP A 409 15.70 -5.87 9.35
CA ASP A 409 17.14 -5.51 9.42
C ASP A 409 17.65 -4.61 8.28
N THR A 410 16.94 -4.50 7.16
CA THR A 410 17.53 -3.97 5.91
C THR A 410 17.62 -2.43 5.92
N PRO A 411 18.78 -1.78 6.16
CA PRO A 411 18.82 -0.38 6.60
C PRO A 411 18.42 0.65 5.55
N GLY A 412 17.58 1.61 5.95
CA GLY A 412 17.07 2.66 5.07
C GLY A 412 15.97 2.21 4.09
N THR A 413 15.46 0.99 4.22
CA THR A 413 14.35 0.48 3.41
C THR A 413 12.98 0.77 4.02
N ALA A 414 11.93 0.41 3.27
CA ALA A 414 10.57 0.27 3.78
C ALA A 414 10.09 -1.10 3.32
N LYS A 415 10.21 -2.10 4.20
CA LYS A 415 10.13 -3.53 3.90
C LYS A 415 9.46 -4.24 5.07
N GLN A 416 8.59 -5.19 4.77
CA GLN A 416 8.12 -6.18 5.74
C GLN A 416 9.00 -7.42 5.56
N GLU A 417 9.96 -7.63 6.44
CA GLU A 417 10.93 -8.74 6.35
C GLU A 417 10.43 -9.96 7.14
N LEU A 418 10.01 -9.75 8.38
CA LEU A 418 9.47 -10.78 9.27
C LEU A 418 8.26 -10.24 10.06
N MET A 419 7.29 -11.12 10.35
CA MET A 419 6.26 -10.87 11.36
C MET A 419 6.11 -12.07 12.29
N LEU A 420 6.39 -11.85 13.57
CA LEU A 420 6.06 -12.77 14.65
C LEU A 420 4.68 -12.46 15.25
N SER A 421 3.94 -13.48 15.68
CA SER A 421 2.65 -13.34 16.36
C SER A 421 2.50 -14.28 17.55
N HIS A 422 1.60 -13.95 18.47
CA HIS A 422 1.22 -14.87 19.57
C HIS A 422 0.23 -15.97 19.11
N VAL A 423 -0.31 -15.85 17.89
CA VAL A 423 -1.27 -16.79 17.29
C VAL A 423 -0.69 -17.38 16.00
N SER A 424 -0.41 -18.68 16.01
CA SER A 424 0.19 -19.38 14.86
C SER A 424 -0.72 -19.49 13.63
N THR A 425 -2.02 -19.26 13.80
CA THR A 425 -3.03 -19.29 12.73
C THR A 425 -3.31 -17.94 12.10
N ARG A 426 -2.75 -16.83 12.61
CA ARG A 426 -3.09 -15.46 12.21
C ARG A 426 -3.02 -15.26 10.69
N LEU A 427 -4.14 -14.81 10.13
CA LEU A 427 -4.26 -14.24 8.79
C LEU A 427 -4.66 -12.77 8.93
N TRP A 428 -4.05 -11.88 8.13
CA TRP A 428 -4.22 -10.42 8.26
C TRP A 428 -5.68 -9.92 8.25
N ARG A 429 -6.59 -10.58 7.52
CA ARG A 429 -7.96 -10.10 7.28
C ARG A 429 -9.06 -11.12 7.57
N ASP A 430 -8.77 -12.14 8.37
CA ASP A 430 -9.72 -13.20 8.74
C ASP A 430 -9.77 -13.33 10.26
N PRO A 431 -10.75 -12.68 10.93
CA PRO A 431 -10.88 -12.69 12.39
C PRO A 431 -11.01 -14.08 13.01
N THR A 432 -11.62 -15.04 12.29
CA THR A 432 -11.75 -16.44 12.74
C THR A 432 -10.40 -17.16 12.92
N SER A 433 -9.32 -16.59 12.38
CA SER A 433 -7.96 -17.09 12.49
C SER A 433 -7.18 -16.55 13.70
N TRP A 434 -7.71 -15.54 14.39
CA TRP A 434 -7.07 -14.85 15.51
C TRP A 434 -7.26 -15.61 16.84
N GLY A 435 -6.56 -15.16 17.87
CA GLY A 435 -6.71 -15.63 19.24
C GLY A 435 -7.87 -14.92 19.94
N THR A 436 -7.87 -14.93 21.27
CA THR A 436 -8.88 -14.21 22.07
C THR A 436 -8.24 -13.44 23.21
N LEU A 437 -8.76 -12.27 23.52
CA LEU A 437 -8.36 -11.46 24.67
C LEU A 437 -9.55 -11.36 25.62
N THR A 438 -9.40 -11.86 26.84
CA THR A 438 -10.44 -11.84 27.88
C THR A 438 -10.04 -10.97 29.06
N LEU A 439 -10.92 -10.06 29.45
CA LEU A 439 -10.73 -9.15 30.59
C LEU A 439 -11.00 -9.88 31.91
N LYS A 440 -10.11 -9.70 32.89
CA LYS A 440 -10.21 -10.25 34.26
C LYS A 440 -10.29 -9.14 35.29
#